data_AF-I7LE66-F1
#
_entry.id   AF-I7LE66-F1
#
_cell.length_a   1.000
_cell.length_b   1.000
_cell.length_c   1.000
_cell.angle_alpha   90.00
_cell.angle_beta   90.00
_cell.angle_gamma   90.00
#
_symmetry.space_group_name_H-M   'P 1'
#
loop_
_entity.id
_entity.type
_entity.pdbx_description
1 polymer ?
#
loop_
_entity_poly.entity_id
_entity_poly.type
_entity_poly.pdbx_seq_one_letter_code
_entity_poly.pdbx_strand_id
1 'polypeptide(L)'
;MRYEANLMAQKIQGREEGEIKGRIIGRAEGRAEGLTNLILGFGESGLSDEIIFSQAKKRYGKYFTDEQIKQFMNEAKGTALQEA
;
A
#
# COMPACT_ATOMS: atom_id res chain seq x y z
N MET A 1 -25.68 -7.82 36.35
CA MET A 1 -26.06 -7.28 35.02
C MET A 1 -25.14 -6.18 34.46
N ARG A 2 -24.63 -5.20 35.24
CA ARG A 2 -23.75 -4.13 34.68
C ARG A 2 -22.33 -4.57 34.26
N TYR A 3 -21.76 -5.58 34.92
CA TYR A 3 -20.39 -6.05 34.66
C TYR A 3 -20.26 -6.82 33.33
N GLU A 4 -21.23 -7.69 33.05
CA GLU A 4 -21.28 -8.47 31.80
C GLU A 4 -21.53 -7.59 30.57
N ALA A 5 -22.35 -6.54 30.71
CA ALA A 5 -22.58 -5.58 29.65
C ALA A 5 -21.30 -4.81 29.25
N ASN A 6 -20.48 -4.41 30.22
CA ASN A 6 -19.19 -3.77 29.95
C ASN A 6 -18.17 -4.73 29.31
N LEU A 7 -18.16 -6.00 29.73
CA LEU A 7 -17.28 -7.01 29.15
C LEU A 7 -17.64 -7.32 27.68
N MET A 8 -18.95 -7.36 27.38
CA MET A 8 -19.46 -7.53 26.03
C MET A 8 -19.13 -6.33 25.14
N ALA A 9 -19.31 -5.09 25.65
CA ALA A 9 -18.98 -3.87 24.92
C ALA A 9 -17.48 -3.79 24.57
N GLN A 10 -16.59 -4.15 25.50
CA GLN A 10 -15.14 -4.18 25.24
C GLN A 10 -14.75 -5.22 24.18
N LYS A 11 -15.39 -6.40 24.18
CA LYS A 11 -15.15 -7.43 23.15
C LYS A 11 -15.65 -7.01 21.77
N ILE A 12 -16.78 -6.33 21.70
CA ILE A 12 -17.34 -5.80 20.45
C ILE A 12 -16.41 -4.71 19.89
N GLN A 13 -15.98 -3.78 20.75
CA GLN A 13 -15.07 -2.70 20.35
C GLN A 13 -13.71 -3.25 19.87
N GLY A 14 -13.12 -4.20 20.59
CA GLY A 14 -11.84 -4.81 20.17
C GLY A 14 -11.94 -5.57 18.83
N ARG A 15 -13.11 -6.16 18.52
CA ARG A 15 -13.35 -6.84 17.25
C ARG A 15 -13.55 -5.86 16.09
N GLU A 16 -14.34 -4.80 16.29
CA GLU A 16 -14.52 -3.75 15.28
C GLU A 16 -13.20 -3.03 14.98
N GLU A 17 -12.40 -2.71 16.00
CA GLU A 17 -11.08 -2.11 15.81
C GLU A 17 -10.12 -3.04 15.07
N GLY A 18 -10.18 -4.36 15.35
CA GLY A 18 -9.38 -5.37 14.65
C GLY A 18 -9.76 -5.54 13.19
N GLU A 19 -11.07 -5.58 12.88
CA GLU A 19 -11.57 -5.69 11.51
C GLU A 19 -11.30 -4.42 10.69
N ILE A 20 -11.45 -3.24 11.31
CA ILE A 20 -11.10 -1.95 10.68
C ILE A 20 -9.59 -1.89 10.40
N LYS A 21 -8.74 -2.22 11.37
CA LYS A 21 -7.28 -2.25 11.19
C LYS A 21 -6.87 -3.26 10.12
N GLY A 22 -7.40 -4.48 10.14
CA GLY A 22 -7.08 -5.51 9.14
C GLY A 22 -7.50 -5.09 7.72
N ARG A 23 -8.67 -4.44 7.58
CA ARG A 23 -9.14 -3.93 6.29
C ARG A 23 -8.35 -2.72 5.81
N ILE A 24 -7.88 -1.86 6.71
CA ILE A 24 -7.02 -0.72 6.36
C ILE A 24 -5.64 -1.20 5.93
N ILE A 25 -5.04 -2.14 6.68
CA ILE A 25 -3.72 -2.71 6.41
C ILE A 25 -3.74 -3.48 5.09
N GLY A 26 -4.66 -4.43 4.89
CA GLY A 26 -4.72 -5.20 3.65
C GLY A 26 -5.02 -4.34 2.41
N ARG A 27 -5.75 -3.22 2.58
CA ARG A 27 -5.99 -2.26 1.50
C ARG A 27 -4.78 -1.34 1.26
N ALA A 28 -3.94 -1.12 2.26
CA ALA A 28 -2.68 -0.39 2.11
C ALA A 28 -1.62 -1.27 1.45
N GLU A 29 -1.49 -2.53 1.86
CA GLU A 29 -0.61 -3.54 1.28
C GLU A 29 -0.96 -3.77 -0.19
N GLY A 30 -2.23 -4.05 -0.52
CA GLY A 30 -2.64 -4.25 -1.92
C GLY A 30 -2.47 -3.00 -2.81
N ARG A 31 -2.48 -1.80 -2.22
CA ARG A 31 -2.14 -0.57 -2.96
C ARG A 31 -0.64 -0.43 -3.21
N ALA A 32 0.19 -0.80 -2.24
CA ALA A 32 1.64 -0.81 -2.37
C ALA A 32 2.08 -1.84 -3.42
N GLU A 33 1.56 -3.07 -3.33
CA GLU A 33 1.81 -4.14 -4.31
C GLU A 33 1.38 -3.73 -5.73
N GLY A 34 0.19 -3.13 -5.86
CA GLY A 34 -0.29 -2.64 -7.15
C GLY A 34 0.55 -1.51 -7.74
N LEU A 35 1.11 -0.64 -6.89
CA LEU A 35 2.03 0.42 -7.32
C LEU A 35 3.37 -0.19 -7.78
N THR A 36 3.93 -1.13 -7.02
CA THR A 36 5.17 -1.83 -7.38
C THR A 36 5.02 -2.58 -8.70
N ASN A 37 3.94 -3.34 -8.90
CA ASN A 37 3.69 -4.07 -10.14
C ASN A 37 3.52 -3.13 -11.34
N LEU A 38 2.90 -1.96 -11.15
CA LEU A 38 2.77 -0.95 -12.21
C LEU A 38 4.14 -0.36 -12.58
N ILE A 39 5.00 -0.11 -11.61
CA ILE A 39 6.37 0.38 -11.83
C ILE A 39 7.19 -0.66 -12.59
N LEU A 40 7.18 -1.92 -12.14
CA LEU A 40 7.92 -3.02 -12.76
C LEU A 40 7.47 -3.26 -14.20
N GLY A 41 6.16 -3.38 -14.44
CA GLY A 41 5.63 -3.63 -15.79
C GLY A 41 5.93 -2.51 -16.78
N PHE A 42 5.98 -1.25 -16.33
CA PHE A 42 6.43 -0.15 -17.19
C PHE A 42 7.96 -0.12 -17.36
N GLY A 43 8.73 -0.52 -16.35
CA GLY A 43 10.18 -0.68 -16.44
C GLY A 43 10.57 -1.75 -17.47
N GLU A 44 9.90 -2.91 -17.46
CA GLU A 44 10.08 -3.98 -18.45
C GLU A 44 9.73 -3.52 -19.87
N SER A 45 8.77 -2.61 -20.01
CA SER A 45 8.38 -2.01 -21.28
C SER A 45 9.36 -0.95 -21.79
N GLY A 46 10.43 -0.64 -21.04
CA GLY A 46 11.45 0.34 -21.41
C GLY A 46 10.99 1.81 -21.32
N LEU A 47 9.93 2.08 -20.55
CA LEU A 47 9.46 3.45 -20.33
C LEU A 47 10.43 4.24 -19.43
N SER A 48 10.52 5.55 -19.65
CA SER A 48 11.34 6.40 -18.80
C SER A 48 10.73 6.58 -17.41
N ASP A 49 11.58 6.77 -16.41
CA ASP A 49 11.18 6.99 -15.01
C ASP A 49 10.21 8.15 -14.86
N GLU A 50 10.39 9.21 -15.64
CA GLU A 50 9.49 10.37 -15.62
C GLU A 50 8.07 9.99 -16.03
N ILE A 51 7.92 9.13 -17.04
CA ILE A 51 6.62 8.63 -17.48
C ILE A 51 6.04 7.67 -16.43
N ILE A 52 6.85 6.76 -15.90
CA ILE A 52 6.44 5.81 -14.86
C ILE A 52 5.94 6.57 -13.63
N PHE A 53 6.70 7.56 -13.16
CA PHE A 53 6.35 8.42 -12.04
C PHE A 53 5.05 9.19 -12.29
N SER A 54 4.90 9.77 -13.48
CA SER A 54 3.68 10.50 -13.86
C SER A 54 2.43 9.60 -13.83
N GLN A 55 2.55 8.37 -14.35
CA GLN A 55 1.44 7.40 -14.34
C GLN A 55 1.14 6.89 -12.93
N ALA A 56 2.18 6.59 -12.14
CA ALA A 56 2.06 6.21 -10.74
C ALA A 56 1.38 7.31 -9.92
N LYS A 57 1.81 8.56 -10.06
CA LYS A 57 1.21 9.73 -9.41
C LYS A 57 -0.25 9.93 -9.84
N LYS A 58 -0.57 9.79 -11.13
CA LYS A 58 -1.94 9.91 -11.62
C LYS A 58 -2.89 8.89 -10.98
N ARG A 59 -2.41 7.65 -10.76
CA ARG A 59 -3.24 6.54 -10.28
C ARG A 59 -3.26 6.40 -8.76
N TYR A 60 -2.13 6.72 -8.11
CA TYR A 60 -1.89 6.48 -6.69
C TYR A 60 -1.56 7.74 -5.87
N GLY A 61 -1.46 8.93 -6.48
CA GLY A 61 -1.15 10.19 -5.77
C GLY A 61 -2.20 10.62 -4.73
N LYS A 62 -3.39 10.00 -4.74
CA LYS A 62 -4.39 10.14 -3.67
C LYS A 62 -4.11 9.28 -2.43
N TYR A 63 -3.15 8.36 -2.52
CA TYR A 63 -2.82 7.38 -1.48
C TYR A 63 -1.37 7.47 -1.01
N PHE A 64 -0.45 7.90 -1.89
CA PHE A 64 0.97 8.04 -1.62
C PHE A 64 1.46 9.42 -2.05
N THR A 65 2.40 9.96 -1.29
CA THR A 65 3.11 11.20 -1.61
C THR A 65 4.07 10.99 -2.78
N ASP A 66 4.51 12.09 -3.38
CA ASP A 66 5.50 12.06 -4.45
C ASP A 66 6.81 11.39 -3.98
N GLU A 67 7.25 11.65 -2.74
CA GLU A 67 8.42 11.01 -2.13
C GLU A 67 8.23 9.50 -1.97
N GLN A 68 7.06 9.05 -1.48
CA GLN A 68 6.76 7.62 -1.33
C GLN A 68 6.75 6.91 -2.68
N ILE A 69 6.15 7.51 -3.72
CA ILE A 69 6.14 6.94 -5.07
C ILE A 69 7.56 6.82 -5.61
N LYS A 70 8.42 7.83 -5.42
CA LYS A 70 9.84 7.76 -5.79
C LYS A 70 10.58 6.66 -5.03
N GLN A 71 10.26 6.47 -3.75
CA GLN A 71 10.83 5.38 -2.95
C GLN A 71 10.43 4.02 -3.52
N PHE A 72 9.15 3.78 -3.82
CA PHE A 72 8.70 2.55 -4.48
C PHE A 72 9.38 2.31 -5.82
N MET A 73 9.64 3.38 -6.59
CA MET A 73 10.37 3.27 -7.86
C MET A 73 11.82 2.85 -7.67
N ASN A 74 12.50 3.40 -6.66
CA ASN A 74 13.86 3.01 -6.33
C ASN A 74 13.93 1.58 -5.79
N GLU A 75 12.98 1.19 -4.94
CA GLU A 75 12.90 -0.17 -4.40
C GLU A 75 12.67 -1.19 -5.51
N ALA A 76 11.67 -0.98 -6.38
CA ALA A 76 11.38 -1.87 -7.50
C ALA A 76 12.59 -2.08 -8.43
N LYS A 77 13.41 -1.03 -8.65
CA LYS A 77 14.64 -1.11 -9.44
C LYS A 77 15.82 -1.73 -8.69
N GLY A 78 15.93 -1.45 -7.40
CA GLY A 78 16.96 -2.01 -6.53
C GLY A 78 16.82 -3.52 -6.40
N THR A 79 15.59 -4.03 -6.32
CA THR A 79 15.30 -5.47 -6.34
C THR A 79 15.66 -6.10 -7.69
N ALA A 80 15.37 -5.43 -8.80
CA ALA A 80 15.72 -5.92 -10.14
C ALA A 80 17.24 -6.03 -10.41
N LEU A 81 18.07 -5.28 -9.69
CA LEU A 81 19.54 -5.33 -9.79
C LEU A 81 20.20 -6.37 -8.87
N GLN A 82 19.49 -6.86 -7.84
CA GLN A 82 20.04 -7.84 -6.89
C GLN A 82 19.79 -9.30 -7.31
N GLU A 83 18.89 -9.53 -8.26
CA GLU A 83 18.60 -10.87 -8.80
C GLU A 83 19.27 -11.16 -10.17
N ALA A 84 20.14 -10.26 -10.66
CA ALA A 84 20.86 -10.39 -11.93
C ALA A 84 22.29 -10.93 -11.78
#